data_AF-A0A6C2YRS9-F1
#
_entry.id   AF-A0A6C2YRS9-F1
#
_cell.length_a   1.000
_cell.length_b   1.000
_cell.length_c   1.000
_cell.angle_alpha   90.00
_cell.angle_beta   90.00
_cell.angle_gamma   90.00
#
_symmetry.space_group_name_H-M   'P 1'
#
loop_
_entity.id
_entity.type
_entity.pdbx_description
1 polymer ?
#
loop_
_entity_poly.entity_id
_entity_poly.type
_entity_poly.pdbx_seq_one_letter_code
_entity_poly.pdbx_strand_id
1 'polypeptide(L)'
;MSFSEAHLYYDDLAIGQQWESFGRTLTESDIVNFAGISGDFNPIHVDHEFAKSTPFRRPIAHGLLVFSIASGLGVQSPPVRTMAFLRVLEWVFHEPVFIGDTLRIRNRILEVTERGRGRRAEILWHREILNQAGKVVQSGRLVTLVEGRGPNRSSVSRVTVPNEPVPMQPESEVPGSHRQGE
;
A
#
# COMPACT_ATOMS: atom_id res chain seq x y z
N MET A 1 11.18 -9.12 -9.39
CA MET A 1 11.67 -9.37 -8.03
C MET A 1 11.44 -10.84 -7.71
N SER A 2 12.43 -11.57 -7.20
CA SER A 2 12.26 -12.98 -6.81
C SER A 2 11.75 -13.07 -5.37
N PHE A 3 10.89 -14.06 -5.07
CA PHE A 3 10.48 -14.36 -3.70
C PHE A 3 11.70 -14.84 -2.89
N SER A 4 12.07 -14.10 -1.85
CA SER A 4 13.12 -14.50 -0.90
C SER A 4 12.54 -15.27 0.30
N GLU A 5 13.41 -15.80 1.16
CA GLU A 5 13.00 -16.44 2.43
C GLU A 5 12.25 -15.48 3.39
N ALA A 6 12.33 -14.17 3.16
CA ALA A 6 11.63 -13.17 3.99
C ALA A 6 10.12 -13.08 3.70
N HIS A 7 9.60 -13.73 2.65
CA HIS A 7 8.17 -13.67 2.33
C HIS A 7 7.36 -14.66 3.15
N LEU A 8 6.29 -14.15 3.77
CA LEU A 8 5.36 -14.94 4.56
C LEU A 8 4.53 -15.87 3.66
N TYR A 9 4.37 -17.11 4.11
CA TYR A 9 3.38 -18.05 3.61
C TYR A 9 2.04 -17.82 4.33
N TYR A 10 0.96 -18.40 3.83
CA TYR A 10 -0.34 -18.23 4.49
C TYR A 10 -0.31 -18.77 5.93
N ASP A 11 0.46 -19.82 6.19
CA ASP A 11 0.59 -20.48 7.49
C ASP A 11 1.33 -19.62 8.54
N ASP A 12 1.97 -18.51 8.12
CA ASP A 12 2.54 -17.51 9.03
C ASP A 12 1.53 -16.43 9.45
N LEU A 13 0.40 -16.38 8.74
CA LEU A 13 -0.59 -15.33 8.87
C LEU A 13 -1.67 -15.73 9.88
N ALA A 14 -2.00 -14.82 10.78
CA ALA A 14 -3.06 -14.98 11.76
C ALA A 14 -4.11 -13.88 11.62
N ILE A 15 -5.39 -14.26 11.81
CA ILE A 15 -6.51 -13.33 11.87
C ILE A 15 -6.23 -12.27 12.94
N GLY A 16 -6.51 -11.00 12.59
CA GLY A 16 -6.26 -9.85 13.45
C GLY A 16 -4.87 -9.24 13.32
N GLN A 17 -3.88 -9.92 12.73
CA GLN A 17 -2.57 -9.32 12.48
C GLN A 17 -2.69 -8.11 11.55
N GLN A 18 -1.83 -7.12 11.79
CA GLN A 18 -1.86 -5.84 11.12
C GLN A 18 -0.45 -5.35 10.78
N TRP A 19 -0.32 -4.67 9.65
CA TRP A 19 0.91 -4.00 9.21
C TRP A 19 0.59 -2.62 8.65
N GLU A 20 1.54 -1.70 8.82
CA GLU A 20 1.54 -0.41 8.15
C GLU A 20 2.73 -0.31 7.19
N SER A 21 2.54 0.34 6.05
CA SER A 21 3.62 0.58 5.09
C SER A 21 4.42 1.83 5.41
N PHE A 22 5.57 1.98 4.75
CA PHE A 22 6.20 3.28 4.58
C PHE A 22 5.28 4.26 3.82
N GLY A 23 5.60 5.55 3.89
CA GLY A 23 4.88 6.61 3.18
C GLY A 23 5.41 6.86 1.77
N ARG A 24 4.52 7.19 0.84
CA ARG A 24 4.87 7.65 -0.52
C ARG A 24 4.08 8.91 -0.86
N THR A 25 4.78 10.00 -1.13
CA THR A 25 4.18 11.25 -1.60
C THR A 25 3.68 11.10 -3.03
N LEU A 26 2.43 11.48 -3.28
CA LEU A 26 1.84 11.57 -4.60
C LEU A 26 2.25 12.90 -5.25
N THR A 27 2.73 12.82 -6.48
CA THR A 27 3.22 13.96 -7.25
C THR A 27 2.36 14.19 -8.49
N GLU A 28 2.51 15.33 -9.15
CA GLU A 28 1.86 15.59 -10.43
C GLU A 28 2.30 14.57 -11.50
N SER A 29 3.56 14.15 -11.46
CA SER A 29 4.08 13.13 -12.38
C SER A 29 3.33 11.79 -12.25
N ASP A 30 2.87 11.42 -11.06
CA ASP A 30 2.04 10.23 -10.87
C ASP A 30 0.72 10.35 -11.63
N ILE A 31 0.06 11.51 -11.54
CA ILE A 31 -1.23 11.78 -12.20
C ILE A 31 -1.05 11.77 -13.73
N VAL A 32 -0.05 12.48 -14.24
CA VAL A 32 0.22 12.55 -15.69
C VAL A 32 0.55 11.16 -16.25
N ASN A 33 1.41 10.41 -15.56
CA ASN A 33 1.76 9.05 -15.99
C ASN A 33 0.57 8.10 -15.89
N PHE A 34 -0.25 8.20 -14.85
CA PHE A 34 -1.44 7.36 -14.72
C PHE A 34 -2.48 7.66 -15.80
N ALA A 35 -2.73 8.94 -16.11
CA ALA A 35 -3.55 9.33 -17.24
C ALA A 35 -3.00 8.74 -18.56
N GLY A 36 -1.68 8.80 -18.76
CA GLY A 36 -1.02 8.21 -19.93
C GLY A 36 -1.22 6.69 -20.06
N ILE A 37 -1.06 5.91 -18.99
CA ILE A 37 -1.21 4.44 -19.05
C ILE A 37 -2.67 3.98 -19.04
N SER A 38 -3.57 4.70 -18.37
CA SER A 38 -4.98 4.33 -18.24
C SER A 38 -5.85 4.88 -19.37
N GLY A 39 -5.40 5.94 -20.03
CA GLY A 39 -6.19 6.74 -20.97
C GLY A 39 -7.17 7.70 -20.32
N ASP A 40 -7.23 7.76 -18.98
CA ASP A 40 -8.13 8.65 -18.26
C ASP A 40 -7.54 10.07 -18.13
N PHE A 41 -7.86 10.90 -19.13
CA PHE A 41 -7.55 12.33 -19.17
C PHE A 41 -8.74 13.20 -18.74
N ASN A 42 -9.62 12.71 -17.86
CA ASN A 42 -10.69 13.55 -17.34
C ASN A 42 -10.12 14.87 -16.77
N PRO A 43 -10.64 16.04 -17.18
CA PRO A 43 -10.05 17.34 -16.83
C PRO A 43 -10.00 17.59 -15.32
N ILE A 44 -10.81 16.90 -14.52
CA ILE A 44 -10.72 16.97 -13.05
C ILE A 44 -9.35 16.51 -12.49
N HIS A 45 -8.61 15.71 -13.26
CA HIS A 45 -7.30 15.19 -12.88
C HIS A 45 -6.14 15.98 -13.52
N VAL A 46 -6.33 16.57 -14.70
CA VAL A 46 -5.21 17.07 -15.52
C VAL A 46 -5.30 18.55 -15.91
N ASP A 47 -6.47 19.17 -15.81
CA ASP A 47 -6.68 20.56 -16.21
C ASP A 47 -6.85 21.45 -14.97
N HIS A 48 -5.82 22.24 -14.68
CA HIS A 48 -5.79 23.17 -13.56
C HIS A 48 -6.82 24.29 -13.67
N GLU A 49 -7.16 24.75 -14.88
CA GLU A 49 -8.16 25.81 -15.08
C GLU A 49 -9.57 25.27 -14.90
N PHE A 50 -9.86 24.11 -15.49
CA PHE A 50 -11.14 23.42 -15.27
C PHE A 50 -11.35 23.11 -13.79
N ALA A 51 -10.33 22.59 -13.10
CA ALA A 51 -10.45 22.19 -11.71
C ALA A 51 -10.85 23.34 -10.76
N LYS A 52 -10.50 24.60 -11.07
CA LYS A 52 -10.92 25.79 -10.30
C LYS A 52 -12.45 25.97 -10.24
N SER A 53 -13.16 25.45 -11.24
CA SER A 53 -14.63 25.48 -11.32
C SER A 53 -15.30 24.38 -10.48
N THR A 54 -14.55 23.36 -10.07
CA THR A 54 -15.06 22.23 -9.29
C THR A 54 -15.03 22.54 -7.77
N PRO A 55 -15.74 21.77 -6.93
CA PRO A 55 -15.64 21.92 -5.47
C PRO A 55 -14.23 21.73 -4.91
N PHE A 56 -13.35 21.01 -5.62
CA PHE A 56 -11.98 20.73 -5.19
C PHE A 56 -11.01 21.88 -5.46
N ARG A 57 -11.36 22.81 -6.37
CA ARG A 57 -10.59 24.01 -6.75
C ARG A 57 -9.18 23.79 -7.33
N ARG A 58 -8.72 22.56 -7.39
CA ARG A 58 -7.45 22.12 -7.98
C ARG A 58 -7.55 20.64 -8.37
N PRO A 59 -6.67 20.13 -9.25
CA PRO A 59 -6.74 18.74 -9.67
C PRO A 59 -6.61 17.77 -8.50
N ILE A 60 -7.40 16.69 -8.55
CA ILE A 60 -7.32 15.57 -7.61
C ILE A 60 -6.72 14.35 -8.32
N ALA A 61 -6.06 13.47 -7.59
CA ALA A 61 -5.57 12.22 -8.13
C ALA A 61 -6.72 11.28 -8.54
N HIS A 62 -6.50 10.45 -9.56
CA HIS A 62 -7.44 9.38 -9.91
C HIS A 62 -7.62 8.43 -8.72
N GLY A 63 -8.87 8.03 -8.44
CA GLY A 63 -9.13 7.05 -7.39
C GLY A 63 -8.35 5.75 -7.61
N LEU A 64 -8.27 5.29 -8.87
CA LEU A 64 -7.55 4.09 -9.26
C LEU A 64 -6.01 4.26 -9.22
N LEU A 65 -5.49 5.48 -9.39
CA LEU A 65 -4.07 5.76 -9.17
C LEU A 65 -3.72 5.53 -7.70
N VAL A 66 -4.49 6.11 -6.78
CA VAL A 66 -4.31 5.94 -5.34
C VAL A 66 -4.40 4.47 -4.93
N PHE A 67 -5.36 3.72 -5.48
CA PHE A 67 -5.47 2.28 -5.29
C PHE A 67 -4.23 1.52 -5.81
N SER A 68 -3.73 1.89 -6.99
CA SER A 68 -2.55 1.28 -7.60
C SER A 68 -1.27 1.53 -6.78
N ILE A 69 -1.12 2.75 -6.25
CA ILE A 69 -0.04 3.11 -5.32
C ILE A 69 -0.11 2.24 -4.07
N ALA A 70 -1.31 2.11 -3.48
CA ALA A 70 -1.52 1.26 -2.30
C ALA A 70 -1.26 -0.22 -2.58
N SER A 71 -1.55 -0.71 -3.79
CA SER A 71 -1.14 -2.05 -4.22
C SER A 71 0.37 -2.23 -4.13
N GLY A 72 1.15 -1.28 -4.68
CA GLY A 72 2.61 -1.27 -4.61
C GLY A 72 3.15 -1.21 -3.18
N LEU A 73 2.62 -0.33 -2.33
CA LEU A 73 2.98 -0.24 -0.90
C LEU A 73 2.70 -1.55 -0.14
N GLY A 74 1.66 -2.27 -0.55
CA GLY A 74 1.25 -3.54 0.04
C GLY A 74 2.17 -4.71 -0.27
N VAL A 75 2.99 -4.63 -1.32
CA VAL A 75 3.93 -5.72 -1.67
C VAL A 75 4.93 -5.99 -0.55
N GLN A 76 5.28 -4.97 0.25
CA GLN A 76 6.25 -5.08 1.34
C GLN A 76 5.61 -4.97 2.73
N SER A 77 4.26 -4.94 2.82
CA SER A 77 3.56 -4.56 4.06
C SER A 77 2.38 -5.51 4.39
N PRO A 78 2.64 -6.79 4.70
CA PRO A 78 3.95 -7.45 4.74
C PRO A 78 4.32 -8.10 3.38
N PRO A 79 5.59 -8.49 3.16
CA PRO A 79 5.95 -9.33 2.02
C PRO A 79 5.32 -10.71 2.16
N VAL A 80 4.38 -11.03 1.27
CA VAL A 80 3.63 -12.30 1.27
C VAL A 80 3.83 -13.01 -0.06
N ARG A 81 3.89 -14.35 -0.04
CA ARG A 81 3.91 -15.20 -1.25
C ARG A 81 2.54 -15.24 -1.95
N THR A 82 2.11 -14.06 -2.37
CA THR A 82 0.85 -13.87 -3.08
C THR A 82 0.98 -14.45 -4.48
N MET A 83 0.15 -15.46 -4.76
CA MET A 83 0.06 -16.11 -6.07
C MET A 83 -0.87 -15.34 -7.01
N ALA A 84 -1.95 -14.78 -6.47
CA ALA A 84 -2.96 -14.08 -7.25
C ALA A 84 -3.72 -13.05 -6.42
N PHE A 85 -4.11 -11.96 -7.07
CA PHE A 85 -5.06 -11.00 -6.54
C PHE A 85 -6.45 -11.34 -7.11
N LEU A 86 -7.35 -11.85 -6.26
CA LEU A 86 -8.58 -12.49 -6.72
C LEU A 86 -9.75 -11.53 -6.79
N ARG A 87 -9.94 -10.69 -5.77
CA ARG A 87 -11.15 -9.88 -5.60
C ARG A 87 -10.87 -8.56 -4.90
N VAL A 88 -11.61 -7.53 -5.33
CA VAL A 88 -11.83 -6.28 -4.59
C VAL A 88 -13.29 -6.30 -4.14
N LEU A 89 -13.52 -6.07 -2.85
CA LEU A 89 -14.83 -6.14 -2.21
C LEU A 89 -15.04 -4.84 -1.42
N GLU A 90 -16.25 -4.28 -1.49
CA GLU A 90 -16.68 -3.17 -0.62
C GLU A 90 -15.69 -1.99 -0.60
N TRP A 91 -15.15 -1.63 -1.77
CA TRP A 91 -14.16 -0.54 -1.87
C TRP A 91 -14.83 0.83 -1.89
N VAL A 92 -14.38 1.73 -1.03
CA VAL A 92 -14.97 3.06 -0.82
C VAL A 92 -13.90 4.13 -0.98
N PHE A 93 -14.27 5.21 -1.67
CA PHE A 93 -13.48 6.42 -1.85
C PHE A 93 -14.03 7.51 -0.92
N HIS A 94 -13.32 7.77 0.19
CA HIS A 94 -13.83 8.63 1.27
C HIS A 94 -13.51 10.10 1.04
N GLU A 95 -12.28 10.39 0.61
CA GLU A 95 -11.75 11.75 0.50
C GLU A 95 -10.93 11.92 -0.79
N PRO A 96 -10.94 13.11 -1.41
CA PRO A 96 -10.04 13.40 -2.51
C PRO A 96 -8.58 13.38 -2.04
N VAL A 97 -7.68 12.91 -2.91
CA VAL A 97 -6.23 12.95 -2.69
C VAL A 97 -5.63 13.99 -3.62
N PHE A 98 -4.76 14.84 -3.09
CA PHE A 98 -4.14 15.92 -3.83
C PHE A 98 -2.65 15.67 -4.09
N ILE A 99 -2.10 16.38 -5.08
CA ILE A 99 -0.65 16.48 -5.26
C ILE A 99 -0.02 16.98 -3.95
N GLY A 100 1.02 16.29 -3.50
CA GLY A 100 1.72 16.55 -2.24
C GLY A 100 1.22 15.71 -1.05
N ASP A 101 0.07 15.05 -1.16
CA ASP A 101 -0.38 14.13 -0.10
C ASP A 101 0.55 12.91 0.00
N THR A 102 0.85 12.48 1.21
CA THR A 102 1.69 11.31 1.47
C THR A 102 0.84 10.14 1.92
N LEU A 103 0.83 9.08 1.10
CA LEU A 103 0.00 7.91 1.29
C LEU A 103 0.77 6.82 2.03
N ARG A 104 0.11 6.18 3.00
CA ARG A 104 0.51 4.92 3.62
C ARG A 104 -0.69 3.97 3.61
N ILE A 105 -0.45 2.68 3.77
CA ILE A 105 -1.53 1.71 3.94
C ILE A 105 -1.48 1.07 5.31
N ARG A 106 -2.64 0.62 5.78
CA ARG A 106 -2.78 -0.28 6.91
C ARG A 106 -3.55 -1.52 6.45
N ASN A 107 -2.93 -2.68 6.57
CA ASN A 107 -3.54 -3.97 6.22
C ASN A 107 -3.85 -4.76 7.48
N ARG A 108 -5.03 -5.36 7.56
CA ARG A 108 -5.41 -6.30 8.62
C ARG A 108 -5.97 -7.58 8.02
N ILE A 109 -5.61 -8.72 8.60
CA ILE A 109 -6.16 -10.01 8.18
C ILE A 109 -7.50 -10.24 8.87
N LEU A 110 -8.53 -10.50 8.09
CA LEU A 110 -9.88 -10.77 8.56
C LEU A 110 -10.21 -12.26 8.53
N GLU A 111 -9.72 -12.98 7.53
CA GLU A 111 -10.02 -14.40 7.34
C GLU A 111 -8.87 -15.10 6.61
N VAL A 112 -8.67 -16.38 6.94
CA VAL A 112 -7.78 -17.31 6.23
C VAL A 112 -8.60 -18.54 5.86
N THR A 113 -8.82 -18.75 4.57
CA THR A 113 -9.62 -19.89 4.07
C THR A 113 -8.71 -20.85 3.30
N GLU A 114 -8.40 -22.01 3.88
CA GLU A 114 -7.53 -22.99 3.23
C GLU A 114 -8.13 -23.56 1.94
N ARG A 115 -7.25 -23.84 0.97
CA ARG A 115 -7.59 -24.40 -0.35
C ARG A 115 -6.55 -25.43 -0.78
N GLY A 116 -6.93 -26.29 -1.71
CA GLY A 116 -5.98 -27.18 -2.40
C GLY A 116 -5.25 -28.16 -1.49
N ARG A 117 -5.90 -28.62 -0.41
CA ARG A 117 -5.36 -29.53 0.63
C ARG A 117 -4.18 -28.92 1.41
N GLY A 118 -4.33 -27.70 1.90
CA GLY A 118 -3.33 -27.02 2.75
C GLY A 118 -2.09 -26.52 1.99
N ARG A 119 -2.17 -26.40 0.66
CA ARG A 119 -1.05 -25.88 -0.16
C ARG A 119 -1.14 -24.38 -0.41
N ARG A 120 -2.29 -23.78 -0.16
CA ARG A 120 -2.57 -22.35 -0.36
C ARG A 120 -3.81 -21.95 0.43
N ALA A 121 -3.99 -20.67 0.67
CA ALA A 121 -5.21 -20.13 1.26
C ALA A 121 -5.65 -18.85 0.56
N GLU A 122 -6.97 -18.61 0.56
CA GLU A 122 -7.51 -17.29 0.29
C GLU A 122 -7.39 -16.46 1.57
N ILE A 123 -6.78 -15.28 1.47
CA ILE A 123 -6.62 -14.35 2.58
C ILE A 123 -7.52 -13.15 2.33
N LEU A 124 -8.45 -12.92 3.25
CA LEU A 124 -9.28 -11.73 3.26
C LEU A 124 -8.58 -10.64 4.06
N TRP A 125 -8.21 -9.56 3.37
CA TRP A 125 -7.60 -8.37 3.95
C TRP A 125 -8.65 -7.29 4.12
N HIS A 126 -8.56 -6.52 5.19
CA HIS A 126 -9.06 -5.15 5.26
C HIS A 126 -7.90 -4.20 4.98
N ARG A 127 -8.07 -3.26 4.05
CA ARG A 127 -7.08 -2.26 3.72
C ARG A 127 -7.64 -0.86 3.93
N GLU A 128 -6.87 -0.04 4.61
CA GLU A 128 -7.07 1.40 4.69
C GLU A 128 -5.89 2.08 3.98
N ILE A 129 -6.19 3.08 3.15
CA ILE A 129 -5.20 4.02 2.61
C ILE A 129 -5.33 5.30 3.42
N LEU A 130 -4.25 5.74 4.04
CA LEU A 130 -4.23 6.93 4.88
C LEU A 130 -3.34 8.01 4.27
N ASN A 131 -3.71 9.28 4.46
CA ASN A 131 -2.83 10.41 4.16
C ASN A 131 -1.91 10.77 5.34
N GLN A 132 -1.12 11.83 5.18
CA GLN A 132 -0.17 12.35 6.18
C GLN A 132 -0.85 12.78 7.49
N ALA A 133 -2.12 13.20 7.45
CA ALA A 133 -2.89 13.56 8.63
C ALA A 133 -3.53 12.35 9.33
N GLY A 134 -3.31 11.13 8.82
CA GLY A 134 -3.93 9.91 9.34
C GLY A 134 -5.41 9.75 8.96
N LYS A 135 -5.93 10.57 8.03
CA LYS A 135 -7.29 10.39 7.50
C LYS A 135 -7.31 9.22 6.51
N VAL A 136 -8.34 8.38 6.61
CA VAL A 136 -8.59 7.30 5.64
C VAL A 136 -9.16 7.92 4.37
N VAL A 137 -8.42 7.86 3.27
CA VAL A 137 -8.84 8.41 1.96
C VAL A 137 -9.55 7.37 1.10
N GLN A 138 -9.19 6.09 1.27
CA GLN A 138 -9.91 4.95 0.70
C GLN A 138 -9.83 3.77 1.66
N SER A 139 -10.83 2.90 1.64
CA SER A 139 -10.73 1.61 2.31
C SER A 139 -11.61 0.55 1.65
N GLY A 140 -11.36 -0.70 2.00
CA GLY A 140 -12.18 -1.82 1.55
C GLY A 140 -11.53 -3.15 1.87
N ARG A 141 -12.04 -4.20 1.23
CA ARG A 141 -11.59 -5.57 1.46
C ARG A 141 -11.03 -6.17 0.19
N LEU A 142 -9.96 -6.95 0.34
CA LEU A 142 -9.25 -7.56 -0.79
C LEU A 142 -9.08 -9.05 -0.52
N VAL A 143 -9.17 -9.87 -1.56
CA VAL A 143 -8.84 -11.30 -1.45
C VAL A 143 -7.63 -11.63 -2.29
N THR A 144 -6.62 -12.22 -1.67
CA THR A 144 -5.45 -12.75 -2.36
C THR A 144 -5.34 -14.25 -2.15
N LEU A 145 -4.84 -14.97 -3.14
CA LEU A 145 -4.43 -16.36 -2.99
C LEU A 145 -2.96 -16.39 -2.57
N VAL A 146 -2.65 -17.04 -1.44
CA VAL A 146 -1.30 -17.08 -0.86
C VAL A 146 -0.81 -18.53 -0.77
N GLU A 147 0.44 -18.75 -1.16
CA GLU A 147 1.10 -20.05 -1.07
C GLU A 147 1.28 -20.51 0.39
N GLY A 148 1.13 -21.80 0.65
CA GLY A 148 1.47 -22.44 1.92
C GLY A 148 2.72 -23.30 1.78
N ARG A 149 3.38 -23.64 2.90
CA ARG A 149 4.59 -24.49 2.87
C ARG A 149 4.29 -25.95 2.50
N GLY A 150 3.01 -26.33 2.49
CA GLY A 150 2.55 -27.69 2.22
C GLY A 150 2.69 -28.62 3.43
N PRO A 151 2.13 -29.84 3.37
CA PRO A 151 1.95 -30.72 4.53
C PRO A 151 3.23 -31.42 5.03
N ASN A 152 4.38 -31.22 4.39
CA ASN A 152 5.58 -32.03 4.67
C ASN A 152 6.81 -31.15 4.88
N ARG A 153 6.82 -30.35 5.97
CA ARG A 153 8.04 -29.98 6.70
C ARG A 153 7.75 -29.45 8.10
N SER A 154 8.46 -30.04 9.05
CA SER A 154 8.57 -29.73 10.47
C SER A 154 8.77 -28.24 10.77
N SER A 155 8.09 -27.77 11.82
CA SER A 155 8.31 -26.53 12.59
C SER A 155 9.65 -25.83 12.31
N VAL A 156 9.69 -24.98 11.30
CA VAL A 156 10.68 -23.91 11.25
C VAL A 156 10.17 -22.86 12.23
N SER A 157 10.99 -22.52 13.22
CA SER A 157 10.68 -21.54 14.27
C SER A 157 9.97 -20.34 13.68
N ARG A 158 8.80 -19.98 14.25
CA ARG A 158 8.05 -18.77 13.91
C ARG A 158 9.05 -17.62 13.82
N VAL A 159 9.26 -17.09 12.63
CA VAL A 159 9.94 -15.80 12.48
C VAL A 159 9.00 -14.79 13.10
N THR A 160 9.23 -14.45 14.36
CA THR A 160 8.63 -13.28 14.98
C THR A 160 9.20 -12.07 14.26
N VAL A 161 8.49 -11.58 13.25
CA VAL A 161 8.73 -10.25 12.72
C VAL A 161 8.42 -9.29 13.88
N PRO A 162 9.36 -8.48 14.36
CA PRO A 162 9.11 -7.56 15.45
C PRO A 162 7.94 -6.65 15.08
N ASN A 163 6.98 -6.50 16.00
CA ASN A 163 5.83 -5.61 15.86
C ASN A 163 6.22 -4.14 16.13
N GLU A 164 7.48 -3.79 15.94
CA GLU A 164 7.97 -2.44 16.21
C GLU A 164 8.01 -1.64 14.90
N PRO A 165 7.43 -0.43 14.87
CA PRO A 165 7.64 0.47 13.76
C PRO A 165 9.15 0.72 13.64
N VAL A 166 9.70 0.56 12.43
CA VAL A 166 11.09 0.93 12.14
C VAL A 166 11.25 2.39 12.54
N PRO A 167 12.09 2.72 13.55
CA PRO A 167 12.29 4.11 13.94
C PRO A 167 12.87 4.87 12.74
N MET A 168 12.24 5.97 12.33
CA MET A 168 12.90 6.90 11.43
C MET A 168 14.15 7.40 12.14
N GLN A 169 15.33 7.12 11.58
CA GLN A 169 16.56 7.74 12.04
C GLN A 169 16.40 9.26 11.84
N PRO A 170 16.72 10.09 12.86
CA PRO A 170 16.71 11.53 12.66
C PRO A 170 17.68 11.85 11.52
N GLU A 171 17.24 12.69 10.59
CA GLU A 171 18.07 13.20 9.51
C GLU A 171 19.39 13.68 10.11
N SER A 172 20.50 13.08 9.66
CA SER A 172 21.82 13.57 10.03
C SER A 172 21.92 15.01 9.56
N GLU A 173 22.07 15.94 10.50
CA GLU A 173 22.37 17.34 10.22
C GLU A 173 23.50 17.40 9.19
N VAL A 174 23.20 17.98 8.04
CA VAL A 174 24.21 18.34 7.05
C VAL A 174 25.17 19.32 7.73
N PRO A 175 26.48 19.03 7.83
CA PRO A 175 27.41 19.95 8.47
C PRO A 175 27.43 21.26 7.70
N GLY A 176 27.11 22.35 8.40
CA GLY A 176 27.10 23.69 7.85
C GLY A 176 28.39 24.02 7.13
N SER A 177 28.27 24.52 5.89
CA SER A 177 29.39 25.02 5.11
C SER A 177 29.88 26.34 5.72
N HIS A 178 30.79 26.26 6.67
CA HIS A 178 31.70 27.35 7.02
C HIS A 178 32.94 27.29 6.12
N ARG A 179 33.03 28.24 5.18
CA ARG A 179 34.27 28.93 4.76
C ARG A 179 33.88 30.37 4.44
N GLN A 180 34.14 31.28 5.38
CA GLN A 180 35.32 32.17 5.44
C GLN A 180 35.26 33.25 4.37
N GLY A 181 35.17 34.50 4.83
CA GLY A 181 35.28 35.67 3.98
C GLY A 181 36.72 35.93 3.55
N GLU A 182 36.83 36.55 2.38
CA GLU A 182 37.54 37.79 2.11
C GLU A 182 36.67 38.62 1.17
#